data_AF-A0AAX3ZZN6-F1
#
_entry.id   AF-A0AAX3ZZN6-F1
#
_cell.length_a   1.000
_cell.length_b   1.000
_cell.length_c   1.000
_cell.angle_alpha   90.00
_cell.angle_beta   90.00
_cell.angle_gamma   90.00
#
_symmetry.space_group_name_H-M   'P 1'
#
loop_
_entity.id
_entity.type
_entity.pdbx_description
1 polymer ?
#
loop_
_entity_poly.entity_id
_entity_poly.type
_entity_poly.pdbx_seq_one_letter_code
_entity_poly.pdbx_strand_id
1 'polypeptide(L)' 'MSTQIAVRLPDEIVEFLDDEVREHRAASRASLVLRALERERRRQIAARDAEILSAATSEHDLSPLAHHAVNRQPTGLT' A
#
# COMPACT_ATOMS: atom_id res chain seq x y z
N MET A 1 -10.92 16.92 8.43
CA MET A 1 -10.81 16.89 9.91
C MET A 1 -9.56 16.09 10.25
N SER A 2 -8.67 16.62 11.09
CA SER A 2 -7.53 15.87 11.64
C SER A 2 -7.72 15.66 13.14
N THR A 3 -7.18 14.55 13.65
CA THR A 3 -7.17 14.24 15.08
C THR A 3 -5.73 14.31 15.57
N GLN A 4 -5.49 15.03 16.67
CA GLN A 4 -4.16 15.11 17.28
C GLN A 4 -4.02 14.03 18.37
N ILE A 5 -2.85 13.40 18.40
CA ILE A 5 -2.49 12.39 19.40
C ILE A 5 -1.15 12.75 20.04
N ALA A 6 -0.93 12.33 21.28
CA ALA A 6 0.38 12.39 21.92
C ALA A 6 1.03 11.00 21.86
N VAL A 7 2.25 10.91 21.33
CA VAL A 7 2.99 9.66 21.16
C VAL A 7 4.34 9.81 21.85
N ARG A 8 4.75 8.82 22.63
CA ARG A 8 6.11 8.74 23.17
C ARG A 8 7.01 8.06 22.16
N LEU A 9 8.08 8.73 21.80
CA LEU A 9 9.13 8.22 20.92
C LEU A 9 10.48 8.30 21.65
N PRO A 10 11.46 7.45 21.30
CA PRO A 10 12.83 7.61 21.77
C PRO A 10 13.39 8.98 21.36
N ASP A 11 14.20 9.58 22.23
CA ASP A 11 14.75 10.92 22.04
C ASP A 11 15.53 11.04 20.71
N GLU A 12 16.31 10.01 20.36
CA GLU A 12 17.06 9.92 19.10
C GLU A 12 16.16 10.05 17.85
N ILE A 13 14.92 9.55 17.92
CA ILE A 13 13.96 9.64 16.80
C ILE A 13 13.35 11.03 16.73
N VAL A 14 13.13 11.66 17.89
CA VAL A 14 12.65 13.05 17.96
C VAL A 14 13.71 14.01 17.42
N GLU A 15 14.98 13.81 17.78
CA GLU A 15 16.10 14.59 17.27
C GLU A 15 16.22 14.48 15.75
N PHE A 16 16.10 13.27 15.19
CA PHE A 16 16.05 13.08 13.75
C PHE A 16 14.88 13.83 13.07
N LEU A 17 13.68 13.77 13.65
CA LEU A 17 12.51 14.50 13.14
C LEU A 17 12.73 16.02 13.15
N ASP A 18 13.39 16.52 14.19
CA ASP A 18 13.69 17.94 14.36
C ASP A 18 14.70 18.41 13.34
N ASP A 19 15.74 17.61 13.11
CA ASP A 19 16.80 17.88 12.15
C ASP A 19 16.28 17.95 10.71
N GLU A 20 15.39 17.04 10.32
CA GLU A 20 14.76 17.06 8.99
C GLU A 20 13.90 18.31 8.75
N VAL A 21 13.23 18.81 9.78
CA VAL A 21 12.44 20.06 9.70
C VAL A 21 13.37 21.28 9.70
N ARG A 22 14.39 21.28 10.57
CA ARG A 22 15.41 22.33 10.66
C ARG A 22 16.14 22.50 9.33
N GLU A 23 16.42 21.40 8.64
CA GLU A 23 17.10 21.38 7.34
C GLU A 23 16.14 21.59 6.16
N HIS A 24 14.88 21.96 6.44
CA HIS A 24 13.84 22.30 5.47
C HIS A 24 13.52 21.17 4.48
N ARG A 25 13.89 19.92 4.82
CA ARG A 25 13.52 18.72 4.05
C ARG A 25 12.07 18.32 4.26
N ALA A 26 11.43 18.84 5.30
CA ALA A 26 10.01 18.70 5.54
C ALA A 26 9.37 19.98 6.08
N ALA A 27 8.10 20.19 5.73
CA ALA A 27 7.34 21.36 6.17
C ALA A 27 6.98 21.32 7.66
N SER A 28 6.91 20.13 8.28
CA SER A 28 6.61 19.94 9.71
C SER A 28 6.92 18.51 10.17
N ARG A 29 7.08 18.32 11.49
CA ARG A 29 7.20 16.98 12.11
C ARG A 29 6.02 16.08 11.74
N ALA A 30 4.80 16.63 11.77
CA ALA A 30 3.58 15.91 11.41
C ALA A 30 3.61 15.44 9.95
N SER A 31 4.11 16.26 9.02
CA SER A 31 4.24 15.87 7.62
C SER A 31 5.27 14.76 7.38
N LEU A 32 6.36 14.73 8.15
CA LEU A 32 7.31 13.61 8.13
C LEU A 32 6.68 12.32 8.64
N VAL A 33 6.03 12.40 9.81
CA VAL A 33 5.35 11.24 10.42
C VAL A 33 4.28 10.72 9.48
N LEU A 34 3.47 11.59 8.88
CA LEU A 34 2.44 11.20 7.91
C LEU A 34 3.05 10.51 6.69
N ARG A 35 4.11 11.07 6.10
CA ARG A 35 4.79 10.48 4.94
C ARG A 35 5.37 9.10 5.26
N ALA A 36 5.96 8.92 6.45
CA ALA A 36 6.48 7.64 6.92
C ALA A 36 5.34 6.62 7.10
N LEU A 37 4.24 7.02 7.74
CA LEU A 37 3.06 6.18 7.95
C LEU A 37 2.36 5.80 6.63
N GLU A 38 2.29 6.70 5.66
CA GLU A 38 1.72 6.41 4.34
C GLU A 38 2.56 5.41 3.55
N ARG A 39 3.89 5.49 3.66
CA ARG A 39 4.79 4.49 3.08
C ARG A 39 4.55 3.13 3.71
N GLU A 40 4.38 3.08 5.02
CA GLU A 40 4.10 1.83 5.74
C GLU A 40 2.72 1.25 5.42
N ARG A 41 1.68 2.09 5.43
CA ARG A 41 0.32 1.71 5.03
C ARG A 41 0.30 1.09 3.64
N ARG A 42 0.99 1.69 2.66
CA ARG A 42 1.09 1.15 1.30
C ARG A 42 1.72 -0.24 1.28
N ARG A 43 2.75 -0.49 2.10
CA ARG A 43 3.37 -1.81 2.22
C ARG A 43 2.40 -2.85 2.80
N GLN A 44 1.67 -2.49 3.86
CA GLN A 44 0.74 -3.41 4.53
C GLN A 44 -0.48 -3.76 3.66
N ILE A 45 -1.02 -2.80 2.91
CA ILE A 45 -2.14 -3.06 1.99
C ILE A 45 -1.70 -4.04 0.91
N ALA A 46 -0.54 -3.80 0.27
CA ALA A 46 -0.03 -4.71 -0.77
C ALA A 46 0.23 -6.13 -0.24
N ALA A 47 0.75 -6.26 0.98
CA ALA A 47 0.97 -7.56 1.61
C ALA A 47 -0.35 -8.29 1.91
N ARG A 48 -1.32 -7.58 2.50
CA ARG A 48 -2.65 -8.14 2.79
C ARG A 48 -3.41 -8.53 1.52
N ASP A 49 -3.35 -7.71 0.48
CA ASP A 49 -4.01 -8.00 -0.79
C ASP A 49 -3.38 -9.23 -1.46
N ALA A 50 -2.06 -9.41 -1.38
CA ALA A 50 -1.39 -10.62 -1.87
C ALA A 50 -1.81 -11.88 -1.09
N GLU A 51 -1.99 -11.79 0.23
CA GLU A 51 -2.50 -12.89 1.05
C GLU A 51 -3.94 -13.28 0.67
N ILE A 52 -4.83 -12.29 0.48
CA ILE A 52 -6.21 -12.52 0.06
C ILE A 52 -6.27 -13.17 -1.33
N LEU A 53 -5.49 -12.65 -2.29
CA LEU A 53 -5.43 -13.21 -3.65
C LEU A 53 -4.84 -14.62 -3.65
N SER A 54 -3.78 -14.87 -2.87
CA SER A 54 -3.18 -16.21 -2.74
C SER A 54 -4.16 -17.23 -2.14
N ALA A 55 -4.97 -16.81 -1.17
CA ALA A 55 -6.01 -17.66 -0.59
C ALA A 55 -7.14 -17.93 -1.60
N ALA A 56 -7.58 -16.92 -2.35
CA ALA A 56 -8.66 -17.05 -3.34
C ALA A 56 -8.28 -17.86 -4.59
N THR A 57 -7.02 -17.80 -5.05
CA THR A 57 -6.51 -18.58 -6.19
C THR A 57 -6.49 -20.08 -5.89
N SER A 58 -6.38 -20.49 -4.63
CA SER A 58 -6.37 -21.91 -4.27
C SER A 58 -7.76 -22.56 -4.32
N GLU A 59 -8.85 -21.78 -4.30
CA GLU A 59 -10.24 -22.28 -4.34
C GLU A 59 -10.90 -22.23 -5.72
N HIS A 60 -10.45 -21.36 -6.63
CA HIS A 60 -11.11 -21.19 -7.92
C HIS A 60 -10.42 -22.01 -9.02
N ASP A 61 -11.10 -23.07 -9.49
CA ASP A 61 -10.76 -23.70 -10.77
C ASP A 61 -11.00 -22.70 -11.90
N LEU A 62 -9.91 -22.21 -12.48
CA LEU A 62 -9.93 -21.22 -13.57
C LEU A 62 -10.12 -21.88 -14.95
N SER A 63 -10.22 -23.22 -15.02
CA SER A 63 -10.41 -23.98 -16.27
C SER A 63 -11.67 -23.57 -17.07
N PRO A 64 -12.83 -23.26 -16.44
CA PRO A 64 -14.01 -22.79 -17.18
C PRO A 64 -13.81 -21.45 -17.90
N LEU A 65 -12.96 -20.56 -17.37
CA LEU A 65 -12.64 -19.27 -18.00
C LEU A 65 -11.71 -19.45 -19.20
N ALA A 66 -10.76 -20.39 -19.13
CA ALA A 66 -9.88 -20.74 -20.24
C ALA A 66 -10.68 -21.34 -21.42
N HIS A 67 -11.65 -22.22 -21.14
CA HIS A 67 -12.55 -22.77 -22.16
C HIS A 67 -13.42 -21.69 -22.81
N HIS A 68 -13.92 -20.73 -22.03
CA HIS A 68 -14.72 -19.64 -22.57
C HIS A 68 -13.88 -18.67 -23.43
N ALA A 69 -12.61 -18.41 -23.08
CA ALA A 69 -11.71 -17.57 -23.87
C ALA A 69 -11.33 -18.20 -25.23
N VAL A 70 -11.09 -19.52 -25.24
CA VAL A 70 -10.85 -20.29 -26.48
C VAL A 70 -12.07 -20.24 -27.41
N ASN A 71 -13.28 -20.23 -26.85
CA ASN A 71 -14.51 -20.17 -27.62
C ASN A 71 -14.85 -18.76 -28.16
N ARG A 72 -14.06 -17.71 -27.86
CA ARG A 72 -14.47 -16.31 -28.08
C ARG A 72 -13.63 -15.45 -29.04
N GLN A 73 -12.65 -15.98 -29.79
CA GLN A 73 -12.06 -15.21 -30.91
C GLN A 73 -11.73 -16.06 -32.15
N PRO A 74 -11.98 -15.58 -33.40
CA PRO A 74 -12.92 -14.55 -33.83
C PRO A 74 -13.84 -15.00 -34.98
N THR A 75 -15.15 -14.76 -34.84
CA THR A 75 -16.04 -14.63 -36.02
C THR A 75 -15.90 -13.21 -36.53
N GLY A 76 -14.96 -12.96 -37.44
CA GLY A 76 -14.78 -11.62 -37.99
C GLY A 76 -13.54 -11.43 -38.83
N LEU A 77 -13.36 -12.22 -39.90
CA LEU A 77 -12.61 -11.84 -41.09
C LEU A 77 -13.15 -12.64 -42.28
N THR A 78 -14.11 -12.08 -43.04
CA THR A 78 -14.16 -12.07 -44.51
C THR A 78 -15.21 -11.03 -44.93
#